data_AF-A0A919UZ24-F1
#
_entry.id   AF-A0A919UZ24-F1
#
_cell.length_a   1.000
_cell.length_b   1.000
_cell.length_c   1.000
_cell.angle_alpha   90.00
_cell.angle_beta   90.00
_cell.angle_gamma   90.00
#
_symmetry.space_group_name_H-M   'P 1'
#
loop_
_entity.id
_entity.type
_entity.pdbx_description
1 polymer ?
#
loop_
_entity_poly.entity_id
_entity_poly.type
_entity_poly.pdbx_seq_one_letter_code
_entity_poly.pdbx_strand_id
1 'polypeptide(L)'
;MRTGRLAALAATVLVTAACTAPAGVAGVSTLPPAPAPDAGAAAAGPSGTGTGTGTGPGTGTGPGTGSGPRETVEAAAARIAPATATPPAEQGGGETGDGEKTADTDTSPVAVPPAVQPPPGDDPVRVPPPKLSPFTYAFPVRGCRTSFTDQRPVPPRTTIWTGSGCAFVAPVGGVVHEAVRGDRWRASTDRGIDREGRLVSVRGDDGVLYVGAHLAAVEPGIRAGVRVNAGQTLGRAGNSGNAGNGGPNVYFAMSWATAAKYWWVRRGMVDPWSYLDAWKNGNATLSPAGEVAGTRARVGATPPCRTLCSGKRPTRKPTSRPTPTETTPPDVTRG
;
A
#
# COMPACT_ATOMS: atom_id res chain seq x y z
N MET A 1 -57.93 -30.92 37.84
CA MET A 1 -57.28 -32.17 37.39
C MET A 1 -56.71 -31.89 36.00
N ARG A 2 -55.48 -32.23 35.60
CA ARG A 2 -54.34 -32.88 36.28
C ARG A 2 -53.06 -32.06 36.04
N THR A 3 -52.15 -32.06 37.00
CA THR A 3 -50.77 -31.58 36.86
C THR A 3 -49.91 -32.58 36.08
N GLY A 4 -49.00 -32.10 35.23
CA GLY A 4 -47.90 -32.87 34.64
C GLY A 4 -46.55 -32.20 34.95
N ARG A 5 -45.56 -32.97 35.39
CA ARG A 5 -44.22 -32.50 35.81
C ARG A 5 -43.12 -33.18 34.97
N LEU A 6 -41.92 -32.59 35.00
CA LEU A 6 -40.61 -33.14 34.62
C LEU A 6 -40.36 -33.27 33.10
N ALA A 7 -39.12 -33.19 32.61
CA ALA A 7 -37.82 -33.15 33.31
C ALA A 7 -36.87 -32.07 32.74
N ALA A 8 -35.99 -31.53 33.58
CA ALA A 8 -34.83 -30.74 33.15
C ALA A 8 -33.61 -31.65 33.00
N LEU A 9 -32.95 -31.60 31.84
CA LEU A 9 -31.68 -32.30 31.61
C LEU A 9 -30.51 -31.37 31.98
N ALA A 10 -29.89 -31.64 33.13
CA ALA A 10 -28.64 -31.01 33.51
C ALA A 10 -27.46 -31.70 32.80
N ALA A 11 -26.79 -30.98 31.90
CA ALA A 11 -25.58 -31.46 31.24
C ALA A 11 -24.35 -31.02 32.04
N THR A 12 -23.79 -31.94 32.84
CA THR A 12 -22.57 -31.71 33.61
C THR A 12 -21.34 -31.76 32.69
N VAL A 13 -20.74 -30.61 32.38
CA VAL A 13 -19.45 -30.54 31.69
C VAL A 13 -18.33 -30.65 32.72
N LEU A 14 -17.57 -31.76 32.66
CA LEU A 14 -16.38 -31.96 33.47
C LEU A 14 -15.23 -31.10 32.91
N VAL A 15 -14.77 -30.12 33.69
CA VAL A 15 -13.56 -29.34 33.36
C VAL A 15 -12.37 -29.95 34.09
N THR A 16 -11.56 -30.74 33.39
CA THR A 16 -10.27 -31.22 33.90
C THR A 16 -9.19 -30.18 33.65
N ALA A 17 -8.73 -29.53 34.72
CA ALA A 17 -7.56 -28.65 34.66
C ALA A 17 -6.28 -29.49 34.56
N ALA A 18 -5.51 -29.29 33.49
CA ALA A 18 -4.18 -29.87 33.31
C ALA A 18 -3.14 -28.75 33.19
N CYS A 19 -2.37 -28.53 34.26
CA CYS A 19 -1.23 -27.62 34.24
C CYS A 19 -0.08 -28.26 33.46
N THR A 20 0.41 -27.61 32.41
CA THR A 20 1.75 -27.86 31.85
C THR A 20 2.44 -26.52 31.59
N ALA A 21 3.69 -26.40 32.07
CA ALA A 21 4.53 -25.22 31.88
C ALA A 21 5.23 -25.28 30.51
N PRO A 22 5.56 -24.13 29.89
CA PRO A 22 6.29 -24.11 28.62
C PRO A 22 7.77 -24.44 28.85
N ALA A 23 8.23 -25.59 28.34
CA ALA A 23 9.65 -25.81 28.08
C ALA A 23 10.08 -24.99 26.86
N GLY A 24 11.19 -24.26 26.96
CA GLY A 24 11.68 -23.40 25.90
C GLY A 24 12.33 -24.17 24.74
N VAL A 25 12.26 -23.60 23.54
CA VAL A 25 13.04 -24.08 22.37
C VAL A 25 13.77 -22.93 21.67
N ALA A 26 15.09 -23.13 21.60
CA ALA A 26 16.14 -22.47 20.83
C ALA A 26 15.81 -21.32 19.84
N GLY A 27 16.45 -20.18 20.08
CA GLY A 27 17.43 -19.62 19.13
C GLY A 27 16.93 -19.01 17.82
N VAL A 28 16.45 -17.76 17.87
CA VAL A 28 16.55 -16.86 16.71
C VAL A 28 17.93 -16.20 16.69
N SER A 29 18.70 -16.46 15.63
CA SER A 29 20.02 -15.82 15.43
C SER A 29 19.85 -14.39 14.96
N THR A 30 20.60 -13.44 15.54
CA THR A 30 20.53 -12.01 15.26
C THR A 30 21.60 -11.51 14.27
N LEU A 31 22.27 -12.42 13.56
CA LEU A 31 23.25 -12.06 12.54
C LEU A 31 22.56 -11.50 11.27
N PRO A 32 23.06 -10.39 10.69
CA PRO A 32 22.53 -9.87 9.43
C PRO A 32 22.88 -10.79 8.25
N PRO A 33 22.06 -10.81 7.19
CA PRO A 33 22.34 -11.60 5.99
C PRO A 33 23.59 -11.05 5.26
N ALA A 34 24.41 -11.96 4.74
CA ALA A 34 25.58 -11.60 3.92
C ALA A 34 25.15 -10.96 2.58
N PRO A 35 25.91 -9.98 2.06
CA PRO A 35 25.63 -9.39 0.75
C PRO A 35 25.87 -10.40 -0.38
N ALA A 36 25.02 -10.35 -1.41
CA ALA A 36 25.20 -11.12 -2.64
C ALA A 36 26.37 -10.55 -3.48
N PRO A 37 27.07 -11.38 -4.28
CA PRO A 37 28.20 -10.93 -5.08
C PRO A 37 27.78 -10.02 -6.25
N ASP A 38 28.49 -8.91 -6.42
CA ASP A 38 28.32 -8.00 -7.55
C ASP A 38 28.73 -8.67 -8.87
N ALA A 39 27.78 -8.79 -9.81
CA ALA A 39 28.07 -9.10 -11.20
C ALA A 39 28.59 -7.83 -11.89
N GLY A 40 29.92 -7.77 -12.09
CA GLY A 40 30.62 -6.55 -12.50
C GLY A 40 30.23 -5.99 -13.87
N ALA A 41 30.27 -4.66 -13.97
CA ALA A 41 30.23 -3.97 -15.25
C ALA A 41 31.59 -4.10 -15.97
N ALA A 42 31.58 -4.70 -17.16
CA ALA A 42 32.71 -4.65 -18.08
C ALA A 42 32.54 -3.47 -19.04
N ALA A 43 33.51 -2.54 -19.05
CA ALA A 43 33.62 -1.51 -20.07
C ALA A 43 34.78 -1.85 -21.01
N ALA A 44 34.52 -1.82 -22.32
CA ALA A 44 35.54 -1.84 -23.36
C ALA A 44 35.20 -0.79 -24.42
N GLY A 45 36.23 -0.09 -24.88
CA GLY A 45 36.14 1.13 -25.67
C GLY A 45 36.05 0.94 -27.20
N PRO A 46 36.44 1.95 -27.99
CA PRO A 46 35.64 2.35 -29.14
C PRO A 46 36.21 1.98 -30.52
N SER A 47 35.32 1.95 -31.51
CA SER A 47 35.57 2.11 -32.95
C SER A 47 34.23 2.52 -33.58
N GLY A 48 34.11 3.42 -34.55
CA GLY A 48 35.14 4.04 -35.38
C GLY A 48 34.75 3.83 -36.85
N THR A 49 34.68 4.93 -37.63
CA THR A 49 34.12 5.02 -39.00
C THR A 49 32.58 4.96 -39.09
N GLY A 50 31.91 5.69 -39.99
CA GLY A 50 32.41 6.71 -40.93
C GLY A 50 31.48 6.88 -42.15
N THR A 51 31.42 8.10 -42.72
CA THR A 51 30.57 8.53 -43.85
C THR A 51 29.06 8.68 -43.56
N GLY A 52 28.35 9.71 -44.02
CA GLY A 52 28.81 10.93 -44.72
C GLY A 52 27.78 11.48 -45.72
N THR A 53 27.63 12.82 -45.72
CA THR A 53 26.89 13.71 -46.67
C THR A 53 25.38 13.83 -46.46
N GLY A 54 24.75 15.00 -46.53
CA GLY A 54 25.14 16.42 -46.67
C GLY A 54 23.87 17.28 -46.37
N THR A 55 23.73 18.60 -46.51
CA THR A 55 24.57 19.80 -46.77
C THR A 55 23.68 21.00 -46.37
N GLY A 56 24.23 22.12 -45.89
CA GLY A 56 23.47 23.34 -45.54
C GLY A 56 23.08 24.20 -46.78
N PRO A 57 22.98 25.55 -46.69
CA PRO A 57 23.22 26.41 -45.51
C PRO A 57 22.23 27.61 -45.31
N GLY A 58 22.41 28.31 -44.17
CA GLY A 58 22.39 29.79 -44.09
C GLY A 58 21.08 30.48 -43.64
N THR A 59 21.07 31.69 -43.03
CA THR A 59 22.13 32.62 -42.50
C THR A 59 21.45 33.74 -41.68
N GLY A 60 22.17 34.41 -40.74
CA GLY A 60 21.71 35.64 -40.02
C GLY A 60 21.78 35.50 -38.49
N THR A 61 22.86 35.81 -37.76
CA THR A 61 23.62 37.09 -37.53
C THR A 61 22.98 37.99 -36.45
N GLY A 62 23.74 38.28 -35.38
CA GLY A 62 23.37 39.15 -34.23
C GLY A 62 23.68 40.65 -34.46
N PRO A 63 24.15 41.46 -33.46
CA PRO A 63 24.71 41.15 -32.13
C PRO A 63 23.95 41.79 -30.93
N GLY A 64 24.07 41.29 -29.69
CA GLY A 64 25.07 41.74 -28.69
C GLY A 64 24.36 42.19 -27.39
N THR A 65 24.97 42.50 -26.23
CA THR A 65 26.31 42.26 -25.62
C THR A 65 26.21 42.57 -24.10
N GLY A 66 26.88 41.85 -23.19
CA GLY A 66 26.91 42.19 -21.75
C GLY A 66 27.53 41.13 -20.80
N SER A 67 28.80 41.30 -20.42
CA SER A 67 29.54 40.51 -19.39
C SER A 67 29.12 40.93 -17.97
N GLY A 68 29.29 40.19 -16.86
CA GLY A 68 29.89 38.89 -16.47
C GLY A 68 29.82 38.82 -14.91
N PRO A 69 30.56 37.97 -14.17
CA PRO A 69 31.20 36.70 -14.50
C PRO A 69 30.40 35.49 -13.97
N ARG A 70 30.83 34.26 -14.28
CA ARG A 70 30.41 33.02 -13.60
C ARG A 70 31.65 32.28 -13.12
N GLU A 71 31.74 32.00 -11.83
CA GLU A 71 32.76 31.10 -11.30
C GLU A 71 32.40 29.64 -11.60
N THR A 72 33.43 28.90 -12.00
CA THR A 72 33.41 27.45 -12.18
C THR A 72 33.67 26.75 -10.85
N VAL A 73 32.90 25.73 -10.51
CA VAL A 73 33.32 24.72 -9.52
C VAL A 73 33.12 23.34 -10.13
N GLU A 74 34.23 22.67 -10.41
CA GLU A 74 34.28 21.30 -10.94
C GLU A 74 34.22 20.27 -9.79
N ALA A 75 33.94 19.02 -10.13
CA ALA A 75 33.59 17.97 -9.18
C ALA A 75 34.76 17.46 -8.32
N ALA A 76 34.44 17.00 -7.10
CA ALA A 76 35.26 16.08 -6.33
C ALA A 76 34.41 14.89 -5.86
N ALA A 77 34.63 13.73 -6.47
CA ALA A 77 33.99 12.48 -6.06
C ALA A 77 34.88 11.72 -5.07
N ALA A 78 34.46 11.60 -3.82
CA ALA A 78 35.14 10.79 -2.81
C ALA A 78 34.54 9.38 -2.75
N ARG A 79 35.33 8.37 -3.15
CA ARG A 79 35.01 6.95 -2.92
C ARG A 79 35.59 6.54 -1.57
N ILE A 80 34.83 5.80 -0.76
CA ILE A 80 35.33 5.14 0.44
C ILE A 80 35.14 3.63 0.28
N ALA A 81 36.22 2.88 0.39
CA ALA A 81 36.25 1.41 0.32
C ALA A 81 36.15 0.79 1.73
N PRO A 82 35.71 -0.47 1.86
CA PRO A 82 35.54 -1.12 3.16
C PRO A 82 36.87 -1.65 3.73
N ALA A 83 36.99 -1.64 5.06
CA ALA A 83 38.11 -2.24 5.77
C ALA A 83 37.72 -3.62 6.35
N THR A 84 38.42 -4.67 5.90
CA THR A 84 38.40 -6.00 6.52
C THR A 84 39.42 -6.08 7.65
N ALA A 85 39.07 -6.77 8.75
CA ALA A 85 40.01 -7.12 9.82
C ALA A 85 39.90 -8.60 10.17
N THR A 86 40.99 -9.34 9.96
CA THR A 86 41.17 -10.76 10.30
C THR A 86 41.88 -10.85 11.66
N PRO A 87 41.54 -11.80 12.55
CA PRO A 87 42.24 -11.96 13.81
C PRO A 87 43.57 -12.73 13.64
N PRO A 88 44.59 -12.45 14.47
CA PRO A 88 45.77 -13.30 14.58
C PRO A 88 45.61 -14.37 15.67
N ALA A 89 46.08 -15.60 15.38
CA ALA A 89 46.66 -16.48 16.38
C ALA A 89 48.09 -15.95 16.71
N GLU A 90 48.84 -16.40 17.72
CA GLU A 90 49.33 -17.78 17.84
C GLU A 90 50.30 -17.92 19.04
N GLN A 91 50.35 -19.13 19.65
CA GLN A 91 51.40 -19.65 20.57
C GLN A 91 51.68 -18.89 21.89
N GLY A 92 52.20 -19.53 22.94
CA GLY A 92 52.52 -20.94 23.15
C GLY A 92 53.50 -21.12 24.33
N GLY A 93 53.56 -22.31 24.93
CA GLY A 93 54.55 -22.65 25.96
C GLY A 93 53.96 -23.25 27.23
N GLY A 94 54.47 -24.42 27.63
CA GLY A 94 54.18 -25.07 28.91
C GLY A 94 55.28 -26.07 29.25
N GLU A 95 55.40 -26.42 30.53
CA GLU A 95 56.25 -27.48 31.07
C GLU A 95 55.61 -27.93 32.41
N THR A 96 55.32 -29.22 32.60
CA THR A 96 56.00 -30.20 33.50
C THR A 96 56.15 -29.75 34.97
N GLY A 97 55.90 -30.56 36.00
CA GLY A 97 55.59 -32.00 36.06
C GLY A 97 55.21 -32.42 37.50
N ASP A 98 55.28 -33.72 37.79
CA ASP A 98 54.67 -34.41 38.95
C ASP A 98 55.24 -34.06 40.35
N GLY A 99 54.45 -34.27 41.42
CA GLY A 99 54.96 -34.18 42.81
C GLY A 99 53.96 -34.21 43.98
N GLU A 100 53.60 -35.42 44.43
CA GLU A 100 53.32 -35.86 45.83
C GLU A 100 53.09 -34.82 46.97
N LYS A 101 51.85 -34.76 47.48
CA LYS A 101 51.40 -34.74 48.90
C LYS A 101 52.31 -34.14 50.01
N THR A 102 51.84 -33.11 50.74
CA THR A 102 51.56 -33.14 52.21
C THR A 102 51.18 -31.78 52.83
N ALA A 103 50.52 -31.86 54.00
CA ALA A 103 50.46 -30.90 55.13
C ALA A 103 49.55 -29.65 55.07
N ASP A 104 48.64 -29.58 56.05
CA ASP A 104 47.98 -28.38 56.55
C ASP A 104 48.97 -27.28 56.96
N THR A 105 48.59 -26.01 56.79
CA THR A 105 48.75 -24.96 57.82
C THR A 105 47.77 -23.80 57.55
N ASP A 106 46.95 -23.51 58.57
CA ASP A 106 46.29 -22.24 58.94
C ASP A 106 46.04 -21.16 57.84
N THR A 107 44.78 -20.79 57.65
CA THR A 107 44.41 -19.53 57.00
C THR A 107 43.16 -18.95 57.68
N SER A 108 43.39 -18.00 58.59
CA SER A 108 42.34 -17.12 59.11
C SER A 108 41.66 -16.34 57.96
N PRO A 109 40.32 -16.21 57.95
CA PRO A 109 39.61 -15.59 56.83
C PRO A 109 39.85 -14.08 56.75
N VAL A 110 40.40 -13.62 55.64
CA VAL A 110 40.49 -12.18 55.31
C VAL A 110 39.09 -11.65 54.99
N ALA A 111 38.67 -10.60 55.70
CA ALA A 111 37.37 -9.98 55.45
C ALA A 111 37.34 -9.27 54.08
N VAL A 112 36.39 -9.66 53.23
CA VAL A 112 36.17 -9.03 51.92
C VAL A 112 35.43 -7.70 52.12
N PRO A 113 35.91 -6.57 51.56
CA PRO A 113 35.19 -5.30 51.65
C PRO A 113 33.85 -5.37 50.89
N PRO A 114 32.79 -4.67 51.36
CA PRO A 114 31.48 -4.72 50.74
C PRO A 114 31.51 -4.16 49.31
N ALA A 115 30.92 -4.89 48.37
CA ALA A 115 30.83 -4.47 46.98
C ALA A 115 29.95 -3.21 46.86
N VAL A 116 30.53 -2.12 46.33
CA VAL A 116 29.79 -0.91 45.98
C VAL A 116 28.87 -1.22 44.81
N GLN A 117 27.56 -1.25 45.06
CA GLN A 117 26.59 -1.37 43.98
C GLN A 117 26.53 -0.05 43.19
N PRO A 118 26.61 -0.07 41.85
CA PRO A 118 26.40 1.13 41.05
C PRO A 118 24.96 1.64 41.27
N PRO A 119 24.73 2.96 41.18
CA PRO A 119 23.38 3.51 41.32
C PRO A 119 22.43 2.93 40.26
N PRO A 120 21.13 2.78 40.57
CA PRO A 120 20.14 2.37 39.58
C PRO A 120 20.19 3.29 38.36
N GLY A 121 20.26 2.71 37.16
CA GLY A 121 20.16 3.48 35.93
C GLY A 121 18.76 4.07 35.75
N ASP A 122 18.69 5.26 35.15
CA ASP A 122 17.42 5.95 34.87
C ASP A 122 16.49 5.11 33.99
N ASP A 123 15.17 5.32 34.15
CA ASP A 123 14.14 4.64 33.37
C ASP A 123 14.38 4.80 31.85
N PRO A 124 14.24 3.73 31.05
CA PRO A 124 14.56 3.77 29.63
C PRO A 124 13.65 4.73 28.86
N VAL A 125 14.26 5.83 28.37
CA VAL A 125 13.59 6.86 27.58
C VAL A 125 12.98 6.26 26.32
N ARG A 126 11.65 6.18 26.26
CA ARG A 126 10.92 5.75 25.06
C ARG A 126 11.04 6.79 23.96
N VAL A 127 12.03 6.62 23.09
CA VAL A 127 12.14 7.37 21.83
C VAL A 127 10.90 7.10 20.98
N PRO A 128 10.19 8.12 20.46
CA PRO A 128 9.11 7.91 19.50
C PRO A 128 9.63 7.15 18.27
N PRO A 129 8.85 6.23 17.67
CA PRO A 129 9.27 5.51 16.47
C PRO A 129 9.59 6.51 15.34
N PRO A 130 10.63 6.25 14.52
CA PRO A 130 11.07 7.17 13.49
C PRO A 130 9.95 7.41 12.47
N LYS A 131 9.75 8.69 12.10
CA LYS A 131 8.79 9.06 11.04
C LYS A 131 9.27 8.49 9.71
N LEU A 132 8.44 7.65 9.08
CA LEU A 132 8.77 7.03 7.79
C LEU A 132 8.53 7.96 6.59
N SER A 133 7.91 9.12 6.81
CA SER A 133 7.71 10.15 5.77
C SER A 133 7.47 11.53 6.40
N PRO A 134 7.58 12.63 5.62
CA PRO A 134 7.24 13.97 6.10
C PRO A 134 5.73 14.21 6.22
N PHE A 135 4.89 13.27 5.75
CA PHE A 135 3.44 13.37 5.78
C PHE A 135 2.85 12.65 7.00
N THR A 136 1.58 12.93 7.28
CA THR A 136 0.79 12.20 8.28
C THR A 136 -0.52 11.78 7.64
N TYR A 137 -0.84 10.50 7.79
CA TYR A 137 -1.95 9.83 7.12
C TYR A 137 -3.08 9.52 8.09
N ALA A 138 -4.29 9.87 7.68
CA ALA A 138 -5.53 9.45 8.33
C ALA A 138 -6.03 8.14 7.71
N PHE A 139 -6.50 7.22 8.55
CA PHE A 139 -7.30 6.10 8.06
C PHE A 139 -8.58 6.63 7.37
N PRO A 140 -8.90 6.17 6.13
CA PRO A 140 -9.86 6.86 5.24
C PRO A 140 -11.33 6.80 5.65
N VAL A 141 -11.69 6.11 6.75
CA VAL A 141 -13.05 6.08 7.28
C VAL A 141 -13.08 6.52 8.74
N ARG A 142 -13.93 7.49 9.06
CA ARG A 142 -14.08 8.04 10.42
C ARG A 142 -15.51 7.93 10.95
N GLY A 143 -15.62 7.84 12.28
CA GLY A 143 -16.88 7.85 13.03
C GLY A 143 -17.59 6.49 13.14
N CYS A 144 -17.00 5.41 12.62
CA CYS A 144 -17.62 4.09 12.57
C CYS A 144 -16.60 2.96 12.77
N ARG A 145 -17.08 1.79 13.18
CA ARG A 145 -16.31 0.55 13.11
C ARG A 145 -16.03 0.18 11.64
N THR A 146 -14.89 -0.44 11.39
CA THR A 146 -14.47 -0.90 10.06
C THR A 146 -13.84 -2.27 10.09
N SER A 147 -14.06 -3.04 9.03
CA SER A 147 -13.30 -4.25 8.72
C SER A 147 -12.83 -4.23 7.26
N PHE A 148 -11.67 -4.83 7.03
CA PHE A 148 -11.05 -5.07 5.73
C PHE A 148 -10.10 -6.25 5.91
N THR A 149 -9.67 -6.87 4.81
CA THR A 149 -8.88 -8.10 4.80
C THR A 149 -7.65 -7.94 3.90
N ASP A 150 -6.60 -8.75 4.12
CA ASP A 150 -5.50 -8.90 3.17
C ASP A 150 -5.97 -9.75 1.97
N GLN A 151 -6.83 -9.14 1.16
CA GLN A 151 -7.16 -9.63 -0.16
C GLN A 151 -6.54 -8.68 -1.17
N ARG A 152 -5.84 -9.25 -2.16
CA ARG A 152 -5.07 -8.55 -3.19
C ARG A 152 -5.75 -8.74 -4.55
N PRO A 153 -6.96 -8.17 -4.76
CA PRO A 153 -7.71 -8.36 -5.99
C PRO A 153 -7.00 -7.68 -7.17
N VAL A 154 -7.38 -8.07 -8.39
CA VAL A 154 -6.97 -7.37 -9.62
C VAL A 154 -8.19 -6.63 -10.19
N PRO A 155 -8.13 -5.32 -10.47
CA PRO A 155 -7.06 -4.38 -10.11
C PRO A 155 -6.90 -4.18 -8.58
N PRO A 156 -5.71 -3.80 -8.09
CA PRO A 156 -5.43 -3.60 -6.65
C PRO A 156 -6.35 -2.56 -6.00
N ARG A 157 -6.97 -2.95 -4.89
CA ARG A 157 -7.93 -2.16 -4.11
C ARG A 157 -8.26 -2.89 -2.80
N THR A 158 -8.84 -2.19 -1.84
CA THR A 158 -9.39 -2.78 -0.63
C THR A 158 -10.85 -2.33 -0.44
N THR A 159 -11.72 -3.28 -0.08
CA THR A 159 -13.09 -2.96 0.38
C THR A 159 -13.05 -2.72 1.89
N ILE A 160 -13.36 -1.50 2.31
CA ILE A 160 -13.48 -1.14 3.73
C ILE A 160 -14.96 -1.19 4.11
N TRP A 161 -15.38 -2.29 4.73
CA TRP A 161 -16.75 -2.46 5.22
C TRP A 161 -17.01 -1.52 6.39
N THR A 162 -18.13 -0.82 6.36
CA THR A 162 -18.52 0.15 7.39
C THR A 162 -20.02 0.46 7.33
N GLY A 163 -20.54 1.30 8.22
CA GLY A 163 -21.95 1.70 8.18
C GLY A 163 -22.29 2.61 6.99
N SER A 164 -23.57 2.66 6.62
CA SER A 164 -24.05 3.71 5.71
C SER A 164 -23.91 5.08 6.39
N GLY A 165 -23.50 6.11 5.65
CA GLY A 165 -23.35 7.47 6.19
C GLY A 165 -22.01 7.77 6.88
N CYS A 166 -21.17 6.76 7.17
CA CYS A 166 -19.86 6.93 7.78
C CYS A 166 -18.96 7.86 6.94
N ALA A 167 -18.13 8.69 7.59
CA ALA A 167 -17.35 9.68 6.86
C ALA A 167 -16.20 9.02 6.08
N PHE A 168 -16.21 9.15 4.76
CA PHE A 168 -15.00 8.96 3.95
C PHE A 168 -14.17 10.24 4.02
N VAL A 169 -12.89 10.11 4.36
CA VAL A 169 -11.98 11.23 4.60
C VAL A 169 -10.71 11.15 3.75
N ALA A 170 -10.10 12.30 3.46
CA ALA A 170 -8.83 12.37 2.74
C ALA A 170 -7.72 11.69 3.58
N PRO A 171 -6.96 10.72 3.03
CA PRO A 171 -5.85 10.11 3.76
C PRO A 171 -4.75 11.13 4.10
N VAL A 172 -4.42 12.01 3.16
CA VAL A 172 -3.39 13.04 3.30
C VAL A 172 -3.91 14.38 2.76
N GLY A 173 -3.25 15.49 3.11
CA GLY A 173 -3.50 16.78 2.48
C GLY A 173 -3.23 16.73 0.97
N GLY A 174 -4.00 17.48 0.18
CA GLY A 174 -3.92 17.39 -1.28
C GLY A 174 -4.96 18.21 -2.01
N VAL A 175 -5.17 17.89 -3.28
CA VAL A 175 -6.18 18.53 -4.15
C VAL A 175 -7.13 17.47 -4.69
N VAL A 176 -8.43 17.72 -4.60
CA VAL A 176 -9.47 16.87 -5.18
C VAL A 176 -9.27 16.79 -6.70
N HIS A 177 -9.02 15.59 -7.21
CA HIS A 177 -8.76 15.31 -8.63
C HIS A 177 -10.05 14.94 -9.39
N GLU A 178 -10.98 14.25 -8.74
CA GLU A 178 -12.27 13.86 -9.32
C GLU A 178 -13.34 13.83 -8.22
N ALA A 179 -14.57 14.24 -8.56
CA ALA A 179 -15.73 14.10 -7.69
C ALA A 179 -16.95 13.71 -8.54
N VAL A 180 -17.33 12.43 -8.51
CA VAL A 180 -18.50 11.90 -9.22
C VAL A 180 -19.68 11.86 -8.25
N ARG A 181 -20.66 12.75 -8.47
CA ARG A 181 -21.84 12.90 -7.59
C ARG A 181 -23.03 12.02 -7.96
N GLY A 182 -23.11 11.59 -9.22
CA GLY A 182 -24.19 10.74 -9.73
C GLY A 182 -23.79 9.29 -9.82
N ASP A 183 -24.66 8.38 -9.38
CA ASP A 183 -24.50 6.96 -9.67
C ASP A 183 -24.98 6.67 -11.10
N ARG A 184 -24.09 6.15 -11.93
CA ARG A 184 -24.33 5.88 -13.36
C ARG A 184 -24.32 4.39 -13.68
N TRP A 185 -23.96 3.53 -12.72
CA TRP A 185 -23.80 2.11 -12.99
C TRP A 185 -25.16 1.46 -13.30
N ARG A 186 -25.14 0.51 -14.22
CA ARG A 186 -26.32 -0.29 -14.58
C ARG A 186 -25.87 -1.72 -14.85
N ALA A 187 -26.36 -2.68 -14.06
CA ALA A 187 -26.01 -4.10 -14.14
C ALA A 187 -26.17 -4.72 -15.54
N SER A 188 -27.05 -4.17 -16.38
CA SER A 188 -27.30 -4.58 -17.77
C SER A 188 -26.17 -4.22 -18.74
N THR A 189 -25.43 -3.13 -18.46
CA THR A 189 -24.29 -2.67 -19.29
C THR A 189 -22.95 -2.89 -18.61
N ASP A 190 -22.92 -2.88 -17.28
CA ASP A 190 -21.75 -3.09 -16.42
C ASP A 190 -20.48 -2.38 -16.90
N ARG A 191 -20.61 -1.12 -17.34
CA ARG A 191 -19.50 -0.33 -17.89
C ARG A 191 -18.43 -0.11 -16.82
N GLY A 192 -17.18 -0.47 -17.13
CA GLY A 192 -16.07 -0.40 -16.17
C GLY A 192 -15.90 0.97 -15.51
N ILE A 193 -15.94 2.04 -16.30
CA ILE A 193 -15.82 3.43 -15.84
C ILE A 193 -16.89 3.87 -14.83
N ASP A 194 -18.04 3.20 -14.79
CA ASP A 194 -19.16 3.54 -13.90
C ASP A 194 -19.22 2.64 -12.65
N ARG A 195 -18.44 1.54 -12.55
CA ARG A 195 -18.59 0.51 -11.49
C ARG A 195 -18.42 1.06 -10.08
N GLU A 196 -17.55 2.04 -9.90
CA GLU A 196 -17.31 2.69 -8.59
C GLU A 196 -18.47 3.56 -8.09
N GLY A 197 -19.47 3.84 -8.94
CA GLY A 197 -20.62 4.67 -8.59
C GLY A 197 -20.23 6.11 -8.26
N ARG A 198 -20.66 6.60 -7.09
CA ARG A 198 -20.23 7.91 -6.57
C ARG A 198 -18.87 7.77 -5.91
N LEU A 199 -17.96 8.69 -6.23
CA LEU A 199 -16.59 8.64 -5.75
C LEU A 199 -15.97 10.03 -5.60
N VAL A 200 -14.95 10.12 -4.76
CA VAL A 200 -14.00 11.23 -4.72
C VAL A 200 -12.60 10.67 -4.88
N SER A 201 -11.75 11.34 -5.66
CA SER A 201 -10.32 11.09 -5.64
C SER A 201 -9.54 12.35 -5.28
N VAL A 202 -8.45 12.19 -4.54
CA VAL A 202 -7.54 13.25 -4.11
C VAL A 202 -6.15 12.91 -4.61
N ARG A 203 -5.52 13.85 -5.32
CA ARG A 203 -4.07 13.82 -5.52
C ARG A 203 -3.45 14.40 -4.25
N GLY A 204 -2.86 13.54 -3.43
CA GLY A 204 -2.14 13.93 -2.24
C GLY A 204 -0.92 14.77 -2.56
N ASP A 205 -0.45 15.52 -1.57
CA ASP A 205 0.80 16.30 -1.64
C ASP A 205 2.04 15.40 -1.66
N ASP A 206 1.88 14.13 -1.30
CA ASP A 206 2.84 13.04 -1.48
C ASP A 206 2.90 12.50 -2.93
N GLY A 207 2.05 13.04 -3.82
CA GLY A 207 1.97 12.66 -5.24
C GLY A 207 1.06 11.46 -5.55
N VAL A 208 0.49 10.80 -4.53
CA VAL A 208 -0.37 9.62 -4.70
C VAL A 208 -1.81 10.03 -5.04
N LEU A 209 -2.46 9.30 -5.93
CA LEU A 209 -3.89 9.41 -6.18
C LEU A 209 -4.64 8.42 -5.29
N TYR A 210 -5.37 8.94 -4.30
CA TYR A 210 -6.27 8.20 -3.44
C TYR A 210 -7.70 8.25 -3.98
N VAL A 211 -8.42 7.14 -3.92
CA VAL A 211 -9.83 7.05 -4.34
C VAL A 211 -10.67 6.47 -3.22
N GLY A 212 -11.79 7.12 -2.90
CA GLY A 212 -12.89 6.55 -2.14
C GLY A 212 -14.15 6.52 -2.98
N ALA A 213 -14.74 5.33 -3.12
CA ALA A 213 -15.86 5.04 -4.01
C ALA A 213 -16.99 4.28 -3.28
N HIS A 214 -18.07 3.96 -4.01
CA HIS A 214 -19.34 3.42 -3.51
C HIS A 214 -20.11 4.36 -2.56
N LEU A 215 -19.79 5.66 -2.60
CA LEU A 215 -20.34 6.65 -1.66
C LEU A 215 -21.87 6.77 -1.77
N ALA A 216 -22.54 6.98 -0.65
CA ALA A 216 -23.93 7.44 -0.61
C ALA A 216 -24.03 8.88 -1.13
N ALA A 217 -23.10 9.74 -0.71
CA ALA A 217 -23.03 11.15 -1.11
C ALA A 217 -21.58 11.66 -1.13
N VAL A 218 -21.33 12.66 -1.99
CA VAL A 218 -20.12 13.49 -1.94
C VAL A 218 -20.46 14.76 -1.16
N GLU A 219 -19.63 15.13 -0.19
CA GLU A 219 -19.89 16.26 0.72
C GLU A 219 -20.10 17.58 -0.06
N PRO A 220 -20.94 18.52 0.42
CA PRO A 220 -21.05 19.85 -0.18
C PRO A 220 -19.67 20.54 -0.33
N GLY A 221 -19.51 21.36 -1.37
CA GLY A 221 -18.24 22.03 -1.67
C GLY A 221 -17.15 21.15 -2.31
N ILE A 222 -17.11 19.84 -2.07
CA ILE A 222 -16.10 18.93 -2.63
C ILE A 222 -16.26 18.79 -4.15
N ARG A 223 -15.31 19.35 -4.92
CA ARG A 223 -15.26 19.31 -6.39
C ARG A 223 -13.80 19.33 -6.85
N ALA A 224 -13.55 18.97 -8.10
CA ALA A 224 -12.19 19.00 -8.66
C ALA A 224 -11.54 20.39 -8.49
N GLY A 225 -10.26 20.41 -8.12
CA GLY A 225 -9.49 21.62 -7.81
C GLY A 225 -9.57 22.10 -6.36
N VAL A 226 -10.45 21.55 -5.51
CA VAL A 226 -10.54 21.95 -4.10
C VAL A 226 -9.36 21.41 -3.29
N ARG A 227 -8.72 22.29 -2.52
CA ARG A 227 -7.70 21.95 -1.50
C ARG A 227 -8.37 21.25 -0.33
N VAL A 228 -7.78 20.15 0.15
CA VAL A 228 -8.28 19.40 1.31
C VAL A 228 -7.14 19.05 2.27
N ASN A 229 -7.46 18.96 3.55
CA ASN A 229 -6.53 18.55 4.61
C ASN A 229 -6.65 17.05 4.91
N ALA A 230 -5.61 16.44 5.47
CA ALA A 230 -5.67 15.06 5.99
C ALA A 230 -6.81 14.92 7.01
N GLY A 231 -7.58 13.84 6.92
CA GLY A 231 -8.74 13.58 7.77
C GLY A 231 -9.99 14.43 7.47
N GLN A 232 -9.97 15.35 6.50
CA GLN A 232 -11.15 16.13 6.08
C GLN A 232 -12.19 15.22 5.40
N THR A 233 -13.47 15.39 5.76
CA THR A 233 -14.58 14.66 5.13
C THR A 233 -14.76 15.04 3.66
N LEU A 234 -14.77 14.02 2.81
CA LEU A 234 -14.96 14.12 1.36
C LEU A 234 -16.34 13.63 0.92
N GLY A 235 -16.95 12.74 1.71
CA GLY A 235 -18.26 12.19 1.45
C GLY A 235 -18.67 11.16 2.49
N ARG A 236 -19.69 10.38 2.16
CA ARG A 236 -20.36 9.45 3.07
C ARG A 236 -20.38 8.05 2.45
N ALA A 237 -19.95 7.04 3.19
CA ALA A 237 -19.96 5.64 2.78
C ALA A 237 -21.38 5.16 2.43
N GLY A 238 -21.49 4.21 1.51
CA GLY A 238 -22.75 3.71 0.97
C GLY A 238 -22.55 2.47 0.11
N ASN A 239 -23.46 2.23 -0.83
CA ASN A 239 -23.45 1.07 -1.72
C ASN A 239 -23.66 1.45 -3.20
N SER A 240 -23.27 2.65 -3.62
CA SER A 240 -23.47 3.09 -5.02
C SER A 240 -22.58 2.33 -6.00
N GLY A 241 -22.95 2.28 -7.28
CA GLY A 241 -22.22 1.51 -8.27
C GLY A 241 -22.50 0.00 -8.15
N ASN A 242 -21.50 -0.84 -8.47
CA ASN A 242 -21.66 -2.30 -8.41
C ASN A 242 -21.66 -2.88 -6.98
N ALA A 243 -21.46 -2.06 -5.93
CA ALA A 243 -21.57 -2.47 -4.54
C ALA A 243 -23.01 -2.69 -4.05
N GLY A 244 -24.03 -2.31 -4.83
CA GLY A 244 -25.44 -2.25 -4.41
C GLY A 244 -25.97 -3.47 -3.67
N ASN A 245 -25.48 -4.67 -4.02
CA ASN A 245 -25.93 -5.95 -3.48
C ASN A 245 -25.10 -6.46 -2.27
N GLY A 246 -23.94 -5.84 -1.96
CA GLY A 246 -23.00 -6.33 -0.94
C GLY A 246 -23.14 -5.67 0.43
N GLY A 247 -23.80 -4.52 0.52
CA GLY A 247 -23.91 -3.70 1.73
C GLY A 247 -22.96 -2.50 1.75
N PRO A 248 -23.10 -1.57 2.72
CA PRO A 248 -22.36 -0.32 2.72
C PRO A 248 -20.84 -0.53 2.94
N ASN A 249 -20.04 0.16 2.15
CA ASN A 249 -18.58 0.11 2.23
C ASN A 249 -17.94 1.35 1.58
N VAL A 250 -16.63 1.45 1.69
CA VAL A 250 -15.80 2.32 0.86
C VAL A 250 -14.87 1.43 0.04
N TYR A 251 -14.99 1.51 -1.29
CA TYR A 251 -13.92 1.06 -2.18
C TYR A 251 -12.76 2.04 -2.01
N PHE A 252 -11.61 1.53 -1.57
CA PHE A 252 -10.40 2.31 -1.40
C PHE A 252 -9.30 1.80 -2.34
N ALA A 253 -8.64 2.71 -3.04
CA ALA A 253 -7.54 2.35 -3.95
C ALA A 253 -6.52 3.48 -4.08
N MET A 254 -5.31 3.09 -4.48
CA MET A 254 -4.15 3.98 -4.62
C MET A 254 -3.49 3.80 -6.00
N SER A 255 -3.08 4.91 -6.59
CA SER A 255 -2.47 4.97 -7.93
C SER A 255 -1.81 6.34 -8.15
N TRP A 256 -1.70 6.78 -9.40
CA TRP A 256 -1.29 8.11 -9.82
C TRP A 256 -2.33 8.78 -10.73
N ALA A 257 -2.25 10.11 -10.84
CA ALA A 257 -3.13 10.88 -11.72
C ALA A 257 -2.79 10.65 -13.21
N THR A 258 -3.83 10.47 -14.03
CA THR A 258 -3.76 10.36 -15.50
C THR A 258 -4.94 11.08 -16.14
N ALA A 259 -4.90 11.26 -17.47
CA ALA A 259 -6.05 11.76 -18.23
C ALA A 259 -7.25 10.82 -18.11
N ALA A 260 -8.48 11.38 -18.09
CA ALA A 260 -9.71 10.65 -17.77
C ALA A 260 -9.98 9.38 -18.62
N LYS A 261 -9.47 9.34 -19.87
CA LYS A 261 -9.55 8.14 -20.73
C LYS A 261 -8.87 6.90 -20.15
N TYR A 262 -7.82 7.07 -19.33
CA TYR A 262 -7.12 6.00 -18.62
C TYR A 262 -7.75 5.71 -17.25
N TRP A 263 -9.08 5.62 -17.22
CA TRP A 263 -9.86 5.51 -15.97
C TRP A 263 -9.41 4.32 -15.11
N TRP A 264 -9.06 3.18 -15.72
CA TRP A 264 -8.62 1.98 -14.99
C TRP A 264 -7.38 2.22 -14.12
N VAL A 265 -6.40 2.98 -14.63
CA VAL A 265 -5.22 3.38 -13.86
C VAL A 265 -5.66 4.19 -12.63
N ARG A 266 -6.62 5.10 -12.80
CA ARG A 266 -7.18 5.95 -11.75
C ARG A 266 -8.08 5.18 -10.76
N ARG A 267 -8.27 3.86 -10.91
CA ARG A 267 -9.06 3.02 -9.99
C ARG A 267 -8.22 2.08 -9.13
N GLY A 268 -6.92 1.98 -9.36
CA GLY A 268 -6.01 1.24 -8.47
C GLY A 268 -4.87 0.55 -9.22
N MET A 269 -3.65 0.76 -8.74
CA MET A 269 -2.43 0.14 -9.26
C MET A 269 -1.49 -0.38 -8.15
N VAL A 270 -1.70 0.04 -6.90
CA VAL A 270 -0.96 -0.39 -5.71
C VAL A 270 -1.93 -0.95 -4.67
N ASP A 271 -1.51 -1.99 -3.97
CA ASP A 271 -2.31 -2.64 -2.95
C ASP A 271 -2.41 -1.78 -1.68
N PRO A 272 -3.62 -1.43 -1.18
CA PRO A 272 -3.73 -0.56 -0.03
C PRO A 272 -3.55 -1.22 1.34
N TRP A 273 -3.51 -2.56 1.45
CA TRP A 273 -3.76 -3.24 2.73
C TRP A 273 -2.76 -2.87 3.83
N SER A 274 -1.46 -2.91 3.53
CA SER A 274 -0.39 -2.62 4.50
C SER A 274 -0.46 -1.19 5.05
N TYR A 275 -0.82 -0.23 4.21
CA TYR A 275 -0.98 1.17 4.56
C TYR A 275 -2.24 1.39 5.40
N LEU A 276 -3.36 0.77 5.02
CA LEU A 276 -4.60 0.82 5.79
C LEU A 276 -4.45 0.22 7.19
N ASP A 277 -3.73 -0.89 7.31
CA ASP A 277 -3.43 -1.51 8.61
C ASP A 277 -2.53 -0.59 9.45
N ALA A 278 -1.41 -0.11 8.89
CA ALA A 278 -0.50 0.81 9.56
C ALA A 278 -1.21 2.08 10.08
N TRP A 279 -2.01 2.74 9.25
CA TRP A 279 -2.73 3.97 9.65
C TRP A 279 -3.84 3.70 10.67
N LYS A 280 -4.48 2.52 10.64
CA LYS A 280 -5.49 2.12 11.63
C LYS A 280 -4.84 1.78 12.98
N ASN A 281 -3.65 1.20 12.97
CA ASN A 281 -2.92 0.75 14.15
C ASN A 281 -1.97 1.83 14.72
N GLY A 282 -2.10 3.08 14.27
CA GLY A 282 -1.39 4.24 14.83
C GLY A 282 -0.06 4.61 14.16
N ASN A 283 0.45 3.81 13.23
CA ASN A 283 1.58 4.21 12.38
C ASN A 283 1.11 5.12 11.23
N ALA A 284 0.74 6.34 11.59
CA ALA A 284 0.25 7.37 10.68
C ALA A 284 1.35 7.98 9.76
N THR A 285 2.55 7.40 9.68
CA THR A 285 3.67 7.96 8.87
C THR A 285 4.14 7.07 7.72
N LEU A 286 3.67 5.82 7.63
CA LEU A 286 3.97 4.91 6.52
C LEU A 286 3.39 5.46 5.21
N SER A 287 4.25 5.74 4.22
CA SER A 287 3.89 6.39 2.97
C SER A 287 3.87 5.41 1.78
N PRO A 288 2.79 5.38 0.96
CA PRO A 288 2.73 4.58 -0.26
C PRO A 288 3.44 5.24 -1.47
N ALA A 289 3.92 6.48 -1.34
CA ALA A 289 4.50 7.22 -2.45
C ALA A 289 5.67 6.48 -3.15
N GLY A 290 6.52 5.78 -2.39
CA GLY A 290 7.63 4.99 -2.93
C GLY A 290 7.16 3.81 -3.78
N GLU A 291 6.18 3.03 -3.29
CA GLU A 291 5.63 1.89 -4.03
C GLU A 291 4.82 2.34 -5.26
N VAL A 292 4.08 3.44 -5.15
CA VAL A 292 3.34 4.06 -6.26
C VAL A 292 4.31 4.55 -7.34
N ALA A 293 5.39 5.23 -6.97
CA ALA A 293 6.43 5.67 -7.91
C ALA A 293 7.14 4.48 -8.58
N GLY A 294 7.60 3.49 -7.80
CA GLY A 294 8.27 2.31 -8.33
C GLY A 294 7.36 1.46 -9.24
N THR A 295 6.08 1.31 -8.88
CA THR A 295 5.10 0.63 -9.73
C THR A 295 4.87 1.38 -11.03
N ARG A 296 4.69 2.71 -10.98
CA ARG A 296 4.53 3.56 -12.16
C ARG A 296 5.75 3.51 -13.08
N ALA A 297 6.97 3.48 -12.53
CA ALA A 297 8.19 3.32 -13.31
C ALA A 297 8.23 1.97 -14.03
N ARG A 298 7.88 0.88 -13.32
CA ARG A 298 7.86 -0.49 -13.84
C ARG A 298 6.82 -0.76 -14.93
N VAL A 299 5.62 -0.19 -14.82
CA VAL A 299 4.49 -0.49 -15.75
C VAL A 299 4.17 0.65 -16.72
N GLY A 300 4.88 1.77 -16.62
CA GLY A 300 4.60 3.00 -17.34
C GLY A 300 3.42 3.80 -16.76
N ALA A 301 3.27 5.05 -17.20
CA ALA A 301 2.21 5.94 -16.69
C ALA A 301 0.80 5.57 -17.18
N THR A 302 0.67 4.87 -18.32
CA THR A 302 -0.60 4.52 -18.96
C THR A 302 -0.57 3.08 -19.51
N PRO A 303 -0.43 2.06 -18.64
CA PRO A 303 -0.46 0.66 -19.08
C PRO A 303 -1.79 0.32 -19.76
N PRO A 304 -1.82 -0.62 -20.72
CA PRO A 304 -3.06 -1.07 -21.35
C PRO A 304 -4.01 -1.66 -20.31
N CYS A 305 -5.30 -1.43 -20.47
CA CYS A 305 -6.29 -2.05 -19.62
C CYS A 305 -6.35 -3.57 -19.90
N ARG A 306 -6.11 -4.40 -18.87
CA ARG A 306 -6.15 -5.87 -18.98
C ARG A 306 -7.30 -6.54 -18.22
N THR A 307 -7.81 -5.91 -17.16
CA THR A 307 -8.75 -6.54 -16.23
C THR A 307 -9.96 -5.62 -16.00
N LEU A 308 -11.18 -6.17 -16.05
CA LEU A 308 -12.45 -5.44 -15.87
C LEU A 308 -12.67 -4.24 -16.81
N CYS A 309 -12.01 -4.21 -17.97
CA CYS A 309 -12.05 -3.09 -18.91
C CYS A 309 -13.39 -2.93 -19.64
N SER A 310 -13.99 -4.05 -20.01
CA SER A 310 -15.20 -4.12 -20.81
C SER A 310 -16.46 -4.16 -19.96
N GLY A 311 -17.55 -3.65 -20.53
CA GLY A 311 -18.90 -3.90 -20.02
C GLY A 311 -19.56 -5.10 -20.70
N LYS A 312 -20.76 -5.44 -20.22
CA LYS A 312 -21.64 -6.44 -20.84
C LYS A 312 -22.23 -5.87 -22.13
N ARG A 313 -22.32 -6.68 -23.19
CA ARG A 313 -23.11 -6.32 -24.37
C ARG A 313 -24.59 -6.26 -23.95
N PRO A 314 -25.34 -5.20 -24.31
CA PRO A 314 -26.77 -5.15 -24.03
C PRO A 314 -27.46 -6.38 -24.63
N THR A 315 -28.23 -7.10 -23.82
CA THR A 315 -29.12 -8.14 -24.33
C THR A 315 -30.17 -7.47 -25.20
N ARG A 316 -30.09 -7.65 -26.52
CA ARG A 316 -31.17 -7.27 -27.43
C ARG A 316 -32.41 -8.05 -27.02
N LYS A 317 -33.45 -7.35 -26.54
CA LYS A 317 -34.77 -7.95 -26.36
C LYS A 317 -35.18 -8.52 -27.72
N PRO A 318 -35.59 -9.79 -27.84
CA PRO A 318 -36.05 -10.33 -29.11
C PRO A 318 -37.21 -9.47 -29.59
N THR A 319 -37.03 -8.81 -30.74
CA THR A 319 -38.12 -8.12 -31.44
C THR A 319 -39.16 -9.17 -31.77
N SER A 320 -40.37 -9.01 -31.24
CA SER A 320 -41.51 -9.87 -31.58
C SER A 320 -41.64 -9.93 -33.10
N ARG A 321 -41.57 -11.14 -33.65
CA ARG A 321 -41.80 -11.40 -35.08
C ARG A 321 -43.14 -10.74 -35.45
N PRO A 322 -43.21 -9.85 -36.46
CA PRO A 322 -44.49 -9.30 -36.88
C PRO A 322 -45.41 -10.46 -37.26
N THR A 323 -46.61 -10.46 -36.70
CA THR A 323 -47.67 -11.41 -37.08
C THR A 323 -47.89 -11.30 -38.58
N PRO A 324 -47.93 -12.41 -39.34
CA PRO A 324 -48.30 -12.35 -40.75
C PRO A 324 -49.68 -11.72 -40.87
N THR A 325 -49.80 -10.63 -41.64
CA THR A 325 -51.10 -10.07 -42.00
C THR A 325 -51.84 -11.12 -42.82
N GLU A 326 -53.01 -11.54 -42.33
CA GLU A 326 -53.89 -12.45 -43.03
C GLU A 326 -54.32 -11.81 -44.36
N THR A 327 -53.83 -12.36 -45.47
CA THR A 327 -54.17 -11.86 -46.80
C THR A 327 -55.55 -12.41 -47.17
N THR A 328 -56.58 -11.59 -47.03
CA THR A 328 -57.92 -11.91 -47.53
C THR A 328 -57.84 -12.19 -49.04
N PRO A 329 -58.28 -13.37 -49.52
CA PRO A 329 -58.29 -13.65 -50.95
C PRO A 329 -59.33 -12.76 -51.66
N PRO A 330 -59.09 -12.37 -52.92
CA PRO A 330 -60.04 -11.55 -53.67
C PRO A 330 -61.34 -12.30 -53.94
N ASP A 331 -62.46 -11.61 -53.78
CA ASP A 331 -63.81 -12.08 -54.13
C ASP A 331 -63.92 -12.27 -55.66
N VAL A 332 -64.01 -13.53 -56.09
CA VAL A 332 -64.22 -13.89 -57.51
C VAL A 332 -65.71 -14.16 -57.75
N THR A 333 -66.52 -13.09 -57.78
CA THR A 333 -67.96 -13.20 -58.07
C THR A 333 -68.47 -12.11 -59.02
N ARG A 334 -67.88 -11.99 -60.24
CA ARG A 334 -68.59 -11.46 -61.42
C ARG A 334 -67.89 -11.81 -62.74
N GLY A 335 -68.62 -12.44 -63.66
CA GLY A 335 -68.15 -12.86 -64.99
C GLY A 335 -69.05 -13.94 -65.56
#